data_AF-A0A529MIT0-F1
#
_entry.id   AF-A0A529MIT0-F1
#
_cell.length_a   1.000
_cell.length_b   1.000
_cell.length_c   1.000
_cell.angle_alpha   90.00
_cell.angle_beta   90.00
_cell.angle_gamma   90.00
#
_symmetry.space_group_name_H-M   'P 1'
#
loop_
_entity.id
_entity.type
_entity.pdbx_description
1 polymer ?
#
loop_
_entity_poly.entity_id
_entity_poly.type
_entity_poly.pdbx_seq_one_letter_code
_entity_poly.pdbx_strand_id
1 'polypeptide(L)'
;AKDNGRVFMVGHVLRFHPAFETLKGLIDNGELGEVRYIHSHRLGLGKFHTENDALWDLAPHDLSMILAITGTEPIEVRGEGAALLDNLSDFAHLHMRFPNGLRSHLFASRLNPYR
;
A
#
# COMPACT_ATOMS: atom_id res chain seq x y z
N ALA A 1 -14.03 3.39 21.10
CA ALA A 1 -14.41 4.71 20.54
C ALA A 1 -15.92 4.86 20.43
N LYS A 2 -16.60 3.98 19.69
CA LYS A 2 -18.07 3.94 19.53
C LYS A 2 -18.84 3.98 20.86
N ASP A 3 -18.53 3.07 21.78
CA ASP A 3 -19.23 2.97 23.08
C ASP A 3 -19.05 4.19 23.98
N ASN A 4 -18.04 5.02 23.70
CA ASN A 4 -17.71 6.23 24.46
C ASN A 4 -18.03 7.52 23.68
N GLY A 5 -18.68 7.43 22.51
CA GLY A 5 -19.01 8.60 21.67
C GLY A 5 -17.79 9.39 21.21
N ARG A 6 -16.65 8.74 20.97
CA ARG A 6 -15.40 9.38 20.56
C ARG A 6 -15.04 9.09 19.11
N VAL A 7 -14.34 10.03 18.48
CA VAL A 7 -13.71 9.83 17.17
C VAL A 7 -12.43 9.01 17.35
N PHE A 8 -12.25 8.00 16.50
CA PHE A 8 -11.02 7.23 16.37
C PHE A 8 -10.70 7.12 14.89
N MET A 9 -9.44 7.30 14.53
CA MET A 9 -8.98 7.24 13.15
C MET A 9 -7.69 6.43 13.07
N VAL A 10 -7.57 5.61 12.01
CA VAL A 10 -6.30 4.99 11.66
C VAL A 10 -5.38 6.05 11.07
N GLY A 11 -4.13 6.10 11.53
CA GLY A 11 -3.15 7.11 11.16
C GLY A 11 -2.58 6.96 9.74
N HIS A 12 -3.41 6.78 8.70
CA HIS A 12 -2.97 6.73 7.30
C HIS A 12 -2.59 8.13 6.76
N VAL A 13 -1.60 8.76 7.37
CA VAL A 13 -1.23 10.17 7.14
C VAL A 13 -0.95 10.51 5.67
N LEU A 14 -0.42 9.56 4.89
CA LEU A 14 -0.13 9.79 3.47
C LEU A 14 -1.37 10.06 2.62
N ARG A 15 -2.57 9.65 3.07
CA ARG A 15 -3.83 9.99 2.38
C ARG A 15 -4.18 11.47 2.44
N PHE A 16 -3.57 12.22 3.34
CA PHE A 16 -3.77 13.66 3.53
C PHE A 16 -2.59 14.48 2.99
N HIS A 17 -1.65 13.83 2.29
CA HIS A 17 -0.58 14.54 1.62
C HIS A 17 -1.16 15.29 0.41
N PRO A 18 -0.88 16.60 0.21
CA PRO A 18 -1.49 17.39 -0.86
C PRO A 18 -1.34 16.79 -2.26
N ALA A 19 -0.21 16.14 -2.53
CA ALA A 19 0.01 15.43 -3.79
C ALA A 19 -0.93 14.23 -3.98
N PHE A 20 -1.23 13.47 -2.93
CA PHE A 20 -2.18 12.36 -3.01
C PHE A 20 -3.62 12.88 -3.15
N GLU A 21 -4.00 13.90 -2.40
CA GLU A 21 -5.33 14.53 -2.53
C GLU A 21 -5.55 15.10 -3.93
N THR A 22 -4.53 15.75 -4.50
CA THR A 22 -4.58 16.27 -5.87
C THR A 22 -4.69 15.13 -6.89
N LEU A 23 -3.85 14.09 -6.79
CA LEU A 23 -3.92 12.91 -7.65
C LEU A 23 -5.31 12.27 -7.59
N LYS A 24 -5.85 12.09 -6.38
CA LYS A 24 -7.17 11.49 -6.18
C LYS A 24 -8.28 12.35 -6.80
N GLY A 25 -8.19 13.68 -6.67
CA GLY A 25 -9.11 14.60 -7.32
C GLY A 25 -9.10 14.48 -8.86
N LEU A 26 -7.92 14.42 -9.48
CA LEU A 26 -7.79 14.23 -10.93
C LEU A 26 -8.40 12.90 -11.40
N ILE A 27 -8.23 11.83 -10.60
CA ILE A 27 -8.84 10.52 -10.87
C ILE A 27 -10.36 10.61 -10.77
N ASP A 28 -10.89 11.19 -9.69
CA ASP A 28 -12.33 11.29 -9.43
C ASP A 28 -13.05 12.17 -10.45
N ASN A 29 -12.39 13.20 -10.95
CA ASN A 29 -12.89 14.08 -12.00
C ASN A 29 -12.79 13.46 -13.41
N GLY A 30 -12.17 12.28 -13.55
CA GLY A 30 -11.96 11.62 -14.84
C GLY A 30 -10.89 12.26 -15.73
N GLU A 31 -10.08 13.18 -15.20
CA GLU A 31 -9.06 13.93 -15.97
C GLU A 31 -7.90 13.03 -16.42
N LEU A 32 -7.66 11.92 -15.70
CA LEU A 32 -6.66 10.91 -16.06
C LEU A 32 -7.25 9.72 -16.83
N GLY A 33 -8.55 9.78 -17.16
CA GLY A 33 -9.29 8.66 -17.75
C GLY A 33 -9.46 7.48 -16.78
N GLU A 34 -9.68 6.29 -17.33
CA GLU A 34 -9.86 5.07 -16.54
C GLU A 34 -8.51 4.56 -16.03
N VAL A 35 -8.32 4.54 -14.71
CA VAL A 35 -7.14 3.92 -14.09
C VAL A 35 -7.19 2.41 -14.32
N ARG A 36 -6.21 1.85 -15.01
CA ARG A 36 -6.13 0.42 -15.31
C ARG A 36 -5.11 -0.34 -14.48
N TYR A 37 -4.07 0.36 -14.02
CA TYR A 37 -2.97 -0.23 -13.29
C TYR A 37 -2.39 0.73 -12.25
N ILE A 38 -2.10 0.24 -11.05
CA ILE A 38 -1.44 1.01 -9.98
C ILE A 38 -0.17 0.29 -9.56
N HIS A 39 0.94 1.02 -9.46
CA HIS A 39 2.22 0.47 -9.05
C HIS A 39 2.80 1.29 -7.89
N SER A 40 3.19 0.63 -6.80
CA SER A 40 3.87 1.26 -5.68
C SER A 40 5.16 0.53 -5.31
N HIS A 41 6.19 1.31 -5.03
CA HIS A 41 7.48 0.87 -4.52
C HIS A 41 7.73 1.56 -3.16
N ARG A 42 7.88 0.77 -2.09
CA ARG A 42 8.40 1.25 -0.80
C ARG A 42 9.70 0.53 -0.50
N LEU A 43 10.79 1.19 -0.87
CA LEU A 43 12.11 0.59 -0.91
C LEU A 43 13.06 1.30 0.05
N GLY A 44 14.02 0.55 0.55
CA GLY A 44 15.17 1.10 1.24
C GLY A 44 16.09 -0.01 1.74
N LEU A 45 17.24 0.40 2.26
CA LEU A 45 18.20 -0.47 2.92
C LEU A 45 18.24 -0.14 4.40
N GLY A 46 17.92 -1.10 5.26
CA GLY A 46 18.12 -0.98 6.71
C GLY A 46 16.90 -1.32 7.57
N LYS A 47 16.95 -0.89 8.84
CA LYS A 47 16.05 -1.24 9.97
C LYS A 47 15.33 -2.57 9.80
N PHE A 48 16.08 -3.64 10.07
CA PHE A 48 15.53 -4.98 10.21
C PHE A 48 14.89 -5.08 11.59
N HIS A 49 13.58 -5.31 11.63
CA HIS A 49 12.82 -5.46 12.87
C HIS A 49 12.68 -6.94 13.21
N THR A 50 12.68 -7.26 14.51
CA THR A 50 12.49 -8.63 15.01
C THR A 50 11.02 -9.01 15.19
N GLU A 51 10.10 -8.04 15.09
CA GLU A 51 8.68 -8.24 15.40
C GLU A 51 7.76 -8.18 14.18
N ASN A 52 8.16 -7.48 13.10
CA ASN A 52 7.32 -7.25 11.93
C ASN A 52 8.09 -7.48 10.65
N ASP A 53 7.51 -8.25 9.73
CA ASP A 53 8.05 -8.39 8.37
C ASP A 53 7.98 -7.07 7.59
N ALA A 54 8.64 -7.04 6.43
CA ALA A 54 8.67 -5.86 5.58
C ALA A 54 7.29 -5.45 5.07
N LEU A 55 6.39 -6.42 4.84
CA LEU A 55 5.06 -6.10 4.35
C LEU A 55 4.26 -5.35 5.41
N TRP A 56 4.23 -5.85 6.64
CA TRP A 56 3.48 -5.28 7.75
C TRP A 56 3.93 -3.87 8.12
N ASP A 57 5.24 -3.63 8.06
CA ASP A 57 5.84 -2.35 8.45
C ASP A 57 5.75 -1.30 7.33
N LEU A 58 5.95 -1.70 6.08
CA LEU A 58 6.08 -0.77 4.96
C LEU A 58 4.77 -0.58 4.18
N ALA A 59 4.04 -1.65 3.91
CA ALA A 59 2.91 -1.61 2.98
C ALA A 59 1.60 -0.94 3.48
N PRO A 60 1.29 -0.78 4.79
CA PRO A 60 -0.03 -0.32 5.21
C PRO A 60 -0.46 1.01 4.58
N HIS A 61 0.46 1.97 4.43
CA HIS A 61 0.13 3.24 3.79
C HIS A 61 -0.14 3.09 2.30
N ASP A 62 0.68 2.34 1.56
CA ASP A 62 0.48 2.10 0.13
C ASP A 62 -0.82 1.34 -0.14
N LEU A 63 -1.10 0.31 0.65
CA LEU A 63 -2.36 -0.42 0.57
C LEU A 63 -3.55 0.52 0.83
N SER A 64 -3.45 1.40 1.85
CA SER A 64 -4.51 2.38 2.12
C SER A 64 -4.75 3.36 0.96
N MET A 65 -3.69 3.76 0.26
CA MET A 65 -3.77 4.64 -0.90
C MET A 65 -4.33 3.92 -2.12
N ILE A 66 -3.89 2.70 -2.40
CA ILE A 66 -4.41 1.84 -3.46
C ILE A 66 -5.93 1.64 -3.25
N LEU A 67 -6.35 1.22 -2.05
CA LEU A 67 -7.75 1.01 -1.73
C LEU A 67 -8.58 2.31 -1.79
N ALA A 68 -7.98 3.45 -1.44
CA ALA A 68 -8.64 4.74 -1.60
C ALA A 68 -8.83 5.10 -3.08
N ILE A 69 -7.88 4.80 -3.96
CA ILE A 69 -8.00 5.02 -5.40
C ILE A 69 -9.02 4.06 -6.01
N THR A 70 -9.01 2.79 -5.66
CA THR A 70 -9.91 1.78 -6.25
C THR A 70 -11.34 1.87 -5.72
N GLY A 71 -11.53 2.38 -4.50
CA GLY A 71 -12.84 2.51 -3.87
C GLY A 71 -13.53 1.18 -3.54
N THR A 72 -12.85 0.06 -3.73
CA THR A 72 -13.38 -1.30 -3.54
C THR A 72 -12.26 -2.26 -3.15
N GLU A 73 -12.64 -3.37 -2.53
CA GLU A 73 -11.71 -4.44 -2.15
C GLU A 73 -11.27 -5.25 -3.38
N PRO A 74 -10.03 -5.78 -3.38
CA PRO A 74 -9.59 -6.68 -4.43
C PRO A 74 -10.36 -8.01 -4.36
N ILE A 75 -10.66 -8.57 -5.52
CA ILE A 75 -11.25 -9.91 -5.67
C ILE A 75 -10.21 -11.02 -5.67
N GLU A 76 -8.94 -10.66 -5.74
CA GLU A 76 -7.81 -11.59 -5.66
C GLU A 76 -6.57 -10.85 -5.17
N VAL A 77 -5.84 -11.49 -4.25
CA VAL A 77 -4.55 -11.04 -3.74
C VAL A 77 -3.57 -12.20 -3.86
N ARG A 78 -2.44 -11.96 -4.50
CA ARG A 78 -1.30 -12.89 -4.54
C ARG A 78 -0.10 -12.19 -3.95
N GLY A 79 0.66 -12.90 -3.12
CA GLY A 79 1.84 -12.35 -2.47
C GLY A 79 2.99 -13.34 -2.49
N GLU A 80 4.19 -12.80 -2.56
CA GLU A 80 5.43 -13.53 -2.35
C GLU A 80 6.41 -12.68 -1.56
N GLY A 81 7.28 -13.35 -0.81
CA GLY A 81 8.31 -12.73 0.01
C GLY A 81 9.25 -13.81 0.52
N ALA A 82 10.44 -13.41 0.96
CA ALA A 82 11.39 -14.32 1.59
C ALA A 82 12.10 -13.63 2.74
N ALA A 83 12.44 -14.43 3.75
CA ALA A 83 13.35 -14.05 4.81
C ALA A 83 14.77 -14.42 4.36
N LEU A 84 15.63 -13.42 4.19
CA LEU A 84 17.01 -13.59 3.74
C LEU A 84 18.01 -13.38 4.89
N LEU A 85 17.64 -12.61 5.91
CA LEU A 85 18.49 -12.34 7.07
C LEU A 85 18.11 -13.14 8.32
N ASP A 86 16.83 -13.37 8.55
CA ASP A 86 16.32 -14.07 9.73
C ASP A 86 15.04 -14.86 9.36
N ASN A 87 14.01 -14.84 10.22
CA ASN A 87 12.77 -15.60 10.06
C ASN A 87 11.59 -14.76 9.53
N LEU A 88 11.74 -13.44 9.43
CA LEU A 88 10.72 -12.52 8.92
C LEU A 88 11.04 -12.09 7.50
N SER A 89 10.00 -11.96 6.67
CA SER A 89 10.18 -11.58 5.26
C SER A 89 10.80 -10.19 5.14
N ASP A 90 11.92 -10.08 4.42
CA ASP A 90 12.65 -8.82 4.24
C ASP A 90 12.11 -7.97 3.09
N PHE A 91 11.31 -8.59 2.24
CA PHE A 91 10.58 -7.95 1.15
C PHE A 91 9.25 -8.65 0.90
N ALA A 92 8.37 -7.98 0.17
CA ALA A 92 7.16 -8.58 -0.34
C ALA A 92 6.77 -7.96 -1.68
N HIS A 93 6.39 -8.81 -2.63
CA HIS A 93 5.62 -8.43 -3.81
C HIS A 93 4.16 -8.82 -3.58
N LEU A 94 3.26 -7.89 -3.83
CA LEU A 94 1.81 -8.11 -3.78
C LEU A 94 1.20 -7.74 -5.12
N HIS A 95 0.42 -8.66 -5.68
CA HIS A 95 -0.40 -8.43 -6.86
C HIS A 95 -1.87 -8.52 -6.47
N MET A 96 -2.64 -7.48 -6.80
CA MET A 96 -4.07 -7.43 -6.53
C MET A 96 -4.87 -7.24 -7.82
N ARG A 97 -6.05 -7.86 -7.89
CA ARG A 97 -7.03 -7.67 -8.97
C ARG A 97 -8.35 -7.20 -8.41
N PHE A 98 -8.98 -6.24 -9.07
CA PHE A 98 -10.23 -5.61 -8.64
C PHE A 98 -11.40 -5.97 -9.57
N PRO A 99 -12.66 -5.78 -9.13
CA PRO A 99 -13.86 -6.17 -9.89
C PRO A 99 -13.93 -5.61 -11.32
N ASN A 100 -13.48 -4.38 -11.53
CA ASN A 100 -13.47 -3.70 -12.83
C ASN A 100 -12.28 -4.10 -13.74
N GLY A 101 -11.47 -5.08 -13.33
CA GLY A 101 -10.29 -5.52 -14.06
C GLY A 101 -9.04 -4.66 -13.83
N LEU A 102 -9.12 -3.60 -13.02
CA LEU A 102 -7.94 -2.88 -12.52
C LEU A 102 -7.02 -3.86 -11.79
N ARG A 103 -5.71 -3.69 -11.97
CA ARG A 103 -4.70 -4.46 -11.25
C ARG A 103 -3.75 -3.54 -10.51
N SER A 104 -3.17 -4.02 -9.42
CA SER A 104 -2.08 -3.30 -8.78
C SER A 104 -0.94 -4.21 -8.37
N HIS A 105 0.24 -3.59 -8.28
CA HIS A 105 1.45 -4.19 -7.77
C HIS A 105 2.04 -3.30 -6.69
N LEU A 106 2.40 -3.91 -5.56
CA LEU A 106 3.13 -3.27 -4.48
C LEU A 106 4.41 -4.06 -4.26
N PHE A 107 5.54 -3.38 -4.25
CA PHE A 107 6.82 -3.92 -3.83
C PHE A 107 7.32 -3.18 -2.59
N ALA A 108 7.37 -3.88 -1.46
CA ALA A 108 7.96 -3.40 -0.22
C ALA A 108 9.28 -4.14 0.01
N SER A 109 10.37 -3.43 0.30
CA SER A 109 11.67 -4.07 0.56
C SER A 109 12.55 -3.26 1.50
N ARG A 110 13.18 -3.97 2.44
CA ARG A 110 14.26 -3.47 3.32
C ARG A 110 15.66 -3.84 2.81
N LEU A 111 15.72 -4.55 1.68
CA LEU A 111 16.94 -5.04 1.04
C LEU A 111 17.18 -4.36 -0.31
N ASN A 112 16.82 -3.08 -0.43
CA ASN A 112 17.04 -2.33 -1.65
C ASN A 112 18.06 -1.20 -1.44
N PRO A 113 19.20 -1.18 -2.17
CA PRO A 113 20.19 -0.11 -2.02
C PRO A 113 19.68 1.27 -2.46
N TYR A 114 18.56 1.34 -3.19
CA TYR A 114 17.93 2.57 -3.62
C TYR A 114 16.73 2.92 -2.73
N ARG A 115 16.52 4.23 -2.53
CA ARG A 115 15.32 4.82 -1.95
C ARG A 115 14.56 5.62 -2.99
#